data_AF-A0A2R6JTT1-F1
#
_entry.id   AF-A0A2R6JTT1-F1
#
_cell.length_a   1.000
_cell.length_b   1.000
_cell.length_c   1.000
_cell.angle_alpha   90.00
_cell.angle_beta   90.00
_cell.angle_gamma   90.00
#
_symmetry.space_group_name_H-M   'P 1'
#
loop_
_entity.id
_entity.type
_entity.pdbx_description
1 polymer ?
#
loop_
_entity_poly.entity_id
_entity_poly.type
_entity_poly.pdbx_seq_one_letter_code
_entity_poly.pdbx_strand_id
1 'polypeptide(L)' 'MGQRYDKTAAQVALRWLVGQANVVAIPRSSSREHLAQNLAVFDFELTDDERERIHDLSGPLRTRLTNYLPSVMRSFPL' A
#
# COMPACT_ATOMS: atom_id res chain seq x y z
N MET A 1 -0.56 5.29 12.36
CA MET A 1 0.44 6.05 11.57
C MET A 1 -0.20 7.25 10.90
N GLY A 2 -1.15 7.06 9.96
CA GLY A 2 -1.77 8.17 9.20
C GLY A 2 -2.36 9.32 10.04
N GLN A 3 -2.91 9.04 11.23
CA GLN A 3 -3.39 10.07 12.17
C GLN A 3 -2.34 11.13 12.52
N ARG A 4 -1.04 10.80 12.53
CA ARG A 4 0.05 11.76 12.79
C ARG A 4 0.16 12.85 11.71
N TYR A 5 -0.30 12.55 10.51
CA TYR A 5 -0.22 13.40 9.33
C TYR A 5 -1.59 13.91 8.86
N ASP A 6 -2.66 13.56 9.58
CA ASP A 6 -4.05 13.71 9.13
C ASP A 6 -4.30 13.06 7.75
N LYS A 7 -3.78 11.84 7.57
CA LYS A 7 -3.87 11.06 6.33
C LYS A 7 -4.55 9.72 6.53
N THR A 8 -5.23 9.25 5.48
CA THR A 8 -5.83 7.92 5.45
C THR A 8 -4.77 6.82 5.29
N ALA A 9 -5.14 5.57 5.60
CA ALA A 9 -4.25 4.42 5.37
C ALA A 9 -3.86 4.26 3.89
N ALA A 10 -4.76 4.59 2.95
CA ALA A 10 -4.48 4.55 1.52
C ALA A 10 -3.42 5.59 1.12
N GLN A 11 -3.50 6.80 1.68
CA GLN A 11 -2.49 7.85 1.46
C GLN A 11 -1.13 7.46 2.03
N VAL A 12 -1.09 6.83 3.21
CA VAL A 12 0.16 6.31 3.80
C VAL A 12 0.76 5.23 2.90
N ALA A 13 -0.05 4.28 2.41
CA ALA A 13 0.42 3.23 1.51
C ALA A 13 0.96 3.79 0.19
N LEU A 14 0.27 4.78 -0.39
CA LEU A 14 0.73 5.45 -1.61
C LEU A 14 2.01 6.25 -1.37
N ARG A 15 2.11 7.01 -0.26
CA ARG A 15 3.33 7.73 0.12
C ARG A 15 4.51 6.78 0.27
N TRP A 16 4.29 5.62 0.87
CA TRP A 16 5.33 4.60 1.01
C TRP A 16 5.80 4.07 -0.35
N LEU A 17 4.86 3.73 -1.26
CA LEU A 17 5.18 3.23 -2.60
C LEU A 17 5.98 4.25 -3.44
N VAL A 18 5.55 5.51 -3.47
CA VAL A 18 6.25 6.56 -4.24
C VAL A 18 7.63 6.93 -3.67
N GLY A 19 7.88 6.61 -2.40
CA GLY A 19 9.17 6.81 -1.76
C GLY A 19 10.20 5.71 -2.04
N GLN A 20 9.80 4.60 -2.66
CA GLN A 20 10.71 3.50 -2.99
C GLN A 20 11.50 3.80 -4.27
N ALA A 21 12.76 3.38 -4.29
CA ALA A 21 13.57 3.45 -5.50
C ALA A 21 12.98 2.54 -6.59
N ASN A 22 12.90 3.05 -7.82
CA ASN A 22 12.42 2.31 -9.00
C ASN A 22 10.97 1.80 -8.92
N VAL A 23 10.11 2.46 -8.13
CA VAL A 23 8.68 2.13 -8.03
C VAL A 23 7.83 3.30 -8.53
N VAL A 24 6.84 2.99 -9.36
CA VAL A 24 5.82 3.95 -9.80
C VAL A 24 4.45 3.44 -9.33
N ALA A 25 3.74 4.24 -8.53
CA ALA A 25 2.41 3.90 -8.04
C ALA A 25 1.32 4.26 -9.08
N ILE A 26 0.41 3.32 -9.35
CA ILE A 26 -0.72 3.50 -10.29
C ILE A 26 -2.05 3.20 -9.57
N PRO A 27 -2.51 4.08 -8.66
CA PRO A 27 -3.76 3.86 -7.94
C PRO A 27 -4.98 4.02 -8.87
N ARG A 28 -5.87 3.05 -8.86
CA ARG A 28 -7.18 3.16 -9.51
C ARG A 28 -8.16 3.93 -8.62
N SER A 29 -8.93 4.84 -9.20
CA SER A 29 -10.11 5.43 -8.57
C SER A 29 -11.19 5.79 -9.60
N SER A 30 -12.45 5.67 -9.21
CA SER A 30 -13.62 6.18 -9.95
C SER A 30 -14.27 7.41 -9.28
N SER A 31 -13.85 7.77 -8.07
CA SER A 31 -14.35 8.94 -7.32
C SER A 31 -13.38 10.11 -7.44
N ARG A 32 -13.92 11.32 -7.68
CA ARG A 32 -13.13 12.57 -7.69
C ARG A 32 -12.46 12.84 -6.35
N GLU A 33 -13.13 12.52 -5.25
CA GLU A 33 -12.58 12.69 -3.91
C GLU A 33 -11.35 11.80 -3.70
N HIS A 34 -11.45 10.51 -4.02
CA HIS A 34 -10.33 9.58 -3.94
C HIS A 34 -9.19 9.95 -4.91
N LEU A 35 -9.50 10.50 -6.09
CA LEU A 35 -8.47 11.02 -7.00
C LEU A 35 -7.68 12.15 -6.34
N ALA A 36 -8.38 13.10 -5.71
CA ALA A 36 -7.72 14.19 -4.97
C ALA A 36 -6.90 13.66 -3.79
N GLN A 37 -7.44 12.73 -3.01
CA GLN A 37 -6.72 12.10 -1.89
C GLN A 37 -5.46 11.35 -2.35
N ASN A 38 -5.54 10.60 -3.45
CA ASN A 38 -4.39 9.88 -4.02
C ASN A 38 -3.27 10.82 -4.48
N LEU A 39 -3.60 12.04 -4.91
CA LEU A 39 -2.63 13.07 -5.27
C LEU A 39 -2.06 13.80 -4.05
N ALA A 40 -2.84 13.91 -2.96
CA ALA A 40 -2.44 14.58 -1.72
C ALA A 40 -1.54 13.69 -0.83
N VAL A 41 -0.50 13.10 -1.43
CA VAL A 41 0.51 12.24 -0.77
C VAL A 41 1.93 12.80 -0.84
N PHE A 42 2.11 14.01 -1.38
CA PHE A 42 3.42 14.66 -1.52
C PHE A 42 3.66 15.78 -0.50
N ASP A 43 2.68 16.07 0.35
CA ASP A 43 2.70 17.12 1.38
C ASP A 43 3.13 16.59 2.76
N PHE A 44 3.54 15.32 2.85
CA PHE A 44 4.09 14.73 4.07
C PHE A 44 5.15 13.67 3.72
N GLU A 45 5.94 13.29 4.73
CA GLU A 45 6.97 12.27 4.61
C GLU A 45 6.88 11.28 5.76
N LEU A 46 7.14 10.00 5.45
CA LEU A 46 7.24 8.94 6.44
C LEU A 46 8.65 8.89 7.00
N THR A 47 8.77 8.73 8.30
CA THR A 47 10.06 8.48 8.96
C THR A 47 10.65 7.13 8.54
N ASP A 48 11.96 6.96 8.70
CA ASP A 48 12.65 5.69 8.41
C ASP A 48 12.00 4.51 9.14
N ASP A 49 11.76 4.64 10.44
CA ASP A 49 11.09 3.65 11.27
C ASP A 49 9.67 3.30 10.75
N GLU A 50 8.93 4.29 10.25
CA GLU A 50 7.60 4.04 9.68
C GLU A 50 7.68 3.30 8.34
N ARG A 51 8.68 3.62 7.52
CA ARG A 51 8.92 2.90 6.25
C ARG A 51 9.34 1.46 6.50
N GLU A 52 10.20 1.22 7.48
CA GLU A 52 10.66 -0.11 7.89
C GLU A 52 9.50 -0.93 8.45
N ARG A 53 8.68 -0.36 9.34
CA ARG A 53 7.47 -1.05 9.84
C ARG A 53 6.50 -1.47 8.74
N ILE A 54 6.36 -0.67 7.68
CA ILE A 54 5.52 -1.04 6.53
C ILE A 54 6.18 -2.16 5.71
N HIS A 55 7.51 -2.13 5.56
CA HIS A 55 8.26 -3.17 4.87
C HIS A 55 8.09 -4.55 5.54
N ASP A 56 8.09 -4.58 6.88
CA ASP A 56 7.97 -5.81 7.68
C ASP A 56 6.54 -6.37 7.75
N LEU A 57 5.54 -5.71 7.14
CA LEU A 57 4.16 -6.19 7.16
C LEU A 57 4.01 -7.49 6.37
N SER A 58 3.86 -8.59 7.09
CA SER A 58 3.45 -9.87 6.52
C SER A 58 1.93 -10.03 6.57
N GLY A 59 1.31 -10.20 5.41
CA GLY A 59 -0.11 -10.53 5.30
C GLY A 59 -0.42 -11.95 5.81
N PRO A 60 -1.71 -12.29 5.97
CA PRO A 60 -2.15 -13.63 6.37
C PRO A 60 -1.55 -14.74 5.48
N LEU A 61 -1.39 -15.94 6.03
CA LEU A 61 -0.83 -17.09 5.29
C LEU A 61 -1.54 -17.30 3.95
N ARG A 62 -2.87 -17.17 3.91
CA ARG A 62 -3.67 -17.25 2.68
C ARG A 62 -3.21 -16.26 1.60
N THR A 63 -3.05 -14.98 1.96
CA THR A 63 -2.59 -13.93 1.03
C THR A 63 -1.20 -14.24 0.50
N ARG A 64 -0.29 -14.70 1.37
CA ARG A 64 1.06 -15.09 0.98
C ARG A 64 1.04 -16.26 0.00
N LEU A 65 0.25 -17.30 0.28
CA LEU A 65 0.09 -18.45 -0.62
C LEU A 65 -0.50 -18.05 -1.97
N THR A 66 -1.43 -17.09 -2.00
CA THR A 66 -2.01 -16.59 -3.26
C THR A 66 -0.94 -15.91 -4.11
N ASN A 67 -0.08 -15.12 -3.47
CA ASN A 67 0.99 -14.38 -4.16
C ASN A 67 2.13 -15.29 -4.64
N TYR A 68 2.53 -16.29 -3.85
CA TYR A 68 3.66 -17.17 -4.18
C TYR A 68 3.27 -18.40 -5.03
N LEU A 69 2.06 -18.93 -4.85
CA LEU A 69 1.59 -20.16 -5.51
C LEU A 69 0.22 -19.94 -6.18
N PRO A 70 0.10 -18.99 -7.13
CA PRO A 70 -1.18 -18.64 -7.74
C PRO A 70 -1.81 -19.77 -8.55
N SER A 71 -1.01 -20.70 -9.08
CA SER A 71 -1.51 -21.87 -9.81
C SER A 71 -2.11 -22.90 -8.86
N VAL A 72 -1.47 -23.14 -7.71
CA VAL A 72 -1.96 -24.08 -6.68
C VAL A 72 -3.26 -23.58 -6.08
N MET A 73 -3.34 -22.28 -5.77
CA MET A 73 -4.54 -21.69 -5.18
C MET A 73 -5.75 -21.64 -6.13
N ARG A 74 -5.53 -21.60 -7.45
CA ARG A 74 -6.62 -21.65 -8.44
C ARG A 74 -7.22 -23.05 -8.60
N SER A 75 -6.45 -24.11 -8.31
CA SER A 75 -6.88 -25.49 -8.47
C SER A 75 -7.64 -26.06 -7.26
N PHE A 76 -7.66 -25.35 -6.11
CA PHE A 76 -8.41 -25.75 -4.92
C PHE A 76 -9.27 -24.57 -4.44
N PRO A 77 -10.49 -24.40 -4.98
CA PRO A 77 -11.45 -23.46 -4.42
C PRO A 77 -11.92 -24.02 -3.07
N LEU A 78 -11.61 -23.31 -1.99
CA LEU A 78 -12.34 -23.45 -0.72
C LEU A 78 -13.71 -22.78 -0.85
#